data_AF-A0A512B9Y2-F1
#
_entry.id   AF-A0A512B9Y2-F1
#
_cell.length_a   1.000
_cell.length_b   1.000
_cell.length_c   1.000
_cell.angle_alpha   90.00
_cell.angle_beta   90.00
_cell.angle_gamma   90.00
#
_symmetry.space_group_name_H-M   'P 1'
#
loop_
_entity.id
_entity.type
_entity.pdbx_description
1 polymer ?
#
loop_
_entity_poly.entity_id
_entity_poly.type
_entity_poly.pdbx_seq_one_letter_code
_entity_poly.pdbx_strand_id
1 'polypeptide(L)'
;MGDQNNNSDVSNKEMAGVMDRNIKELVKLRQNEEKEKTRDEHIADKITGFTGSMRFVYIHLILFGLYVIWNAGLTSIKPIDPGFTGLSTIASVEAIFLSTFVLIRQNRMNKLADKRANLDLQVSLLAEHEITRLLTLVSEIGRKLNIEEANNHDYDDLTTEITPEKVLDTIDKHKQEIVSQNGIEY
;
A
#
# COMPACT_ATOMS: atom_id res chain seq x y z
N MET A 1 1.09 6.26 -50.86
CA MET A 1 1.46 6.15 -49.43
C MET A 1 1.06 7.45 -48.74
N GLY A 2 0.10 7.44 -47.80
CA GLY A 2 -0.35 8.67 -47.13
C GLY A 2 -1.36 8.50 -45.99
N ASP A 3 -1.92 7.30 -45.80
CA ASP A 3 -3.09 7.12 -44.93
C ASP A 3 -2.77 6.57 -43.52
N GLN A 4 -1.57 6.04 -43.29
CA GLN A 4 -1.24 5.42 -41.99
C GLN A 4 -0.87 6.42 -40.88
N ASN A 5 -0.52 7.67 -41.22
CA ASN A 5 -0.09 8.67 -40.23
C ASN A 5 -1.27 9.37 -39.52
N ASN A 6 -2.45 9.38 -40.13
CA ASN A 6 -3.63 10.06 -39.58
C ASN A 6 -4.36 9.20 -38.52
N ASN A 7 -4.36 7.88 -38.68
CA ASN A 7 -5.04 6.96 -37.76
C ASN A 7 -4.34 6.81 -36.39
N SER A 8 -3.01 6.89 -36.35
CA SER A 8 -2.24 6.87 -35.10
C SER A 8 -2.48 8.12 -34.26
N ASP A 9 -2.59 9.29 -34.88
CA ASP A 9 -2.85 10.55 -34.18
C ASP A 9 -4.27 10.63 -33.62
N VAL A 10 -5.28 10.08 -34.33
CA VAL A 10 -6.67 10.04 -33.85
C VAL A 10 -6.82 9.07 -32.66
N SER A 11 -6.24 7.87 -32.74
CA SER A 11 -6.29 6.88 -31.65
C SER A 11 -5.58 7.36 -30.38
N ASN A 12 -4.42 8.02 -30.53
CA ASN A 12 -3.67 8.54 -29.39
C ASN A 12 -4.40 9.72 -28.71
N LYS A 13 -5.11 10.54 -29.50
CA LYS A 13 -5.93 11.65 -29.01
C LYS A 13 -7.21 11.18 -28.31
N GLU A 14 -7.84 10.12 -28.79
CA GLU A 14 -8.97 9.47 -28.10
C GLU A 14 -8.54 8.81 -26.79
N MET A 15 -7.41 8.09 -26.79
CA MET A 15 -6.89 7.42 -25.59
C MET A 15 -6.45 8.43 -24.52
N ALA A 16 -5.78 9.51 -24.93
CA ALA A 16 -5.50 10.65 -24.06
C ALA A 16 -6.79 11.27 -23.50
N GLY A 17 -7.83 11.42 -24.34
CA GLY A 17 -9.14 11.94 -23.91
C GLY A 17 -9.88 11.04 -22.92
N VAL A 18 -9.79 9.71 -23.06
CA VAL A 18 -10.37 8.74 -22.12
C VAL A 18 -9.60 8.73 -20.80
N MET A 19 -8.26 8.71 -20.87
CA MET A 19 -7.37 8.76 -19.70
C MET A 19 -7.60 10.03 -18.89
N ASP A 20 -7.69 11.19 -19.55
CA ASP A 20 -7.85 12.48 -18.89
C ASP A 20 -9.21 12.61 -18.18
N ARG A 21 -10.27 12.02 -18.75
CA ARG A 21 -11.58 11.90 -18.09
C ARG A 21 -11.53 10.98 -16.88
N ASN A 22 -10.92 9.80 -17.02
CA ASN A 22 -10.81 8.83 -15.94
C ASN A 22 -9.96 9.38 -14.78
N ILE A 23 -8.85 10.07 -15.08
CA ILE A 23 -8.03 10.76 -14.09
C ILE A 23 -8.85 11.85 -13.38
N LYS A 24 -9.63 12.65 -14.12
CA LYS A 24 -10.50 13.67 -13.50
C LYS A 24 -11.56 13.06 -12.58
N GLU A 25 -12.14 11.91 -12.92
CA GLU A 25 -13.08 11.22 -12.04
C GLU A 25 -12.41 10.66 -10.79
N LEU A 26 -11.25 10.00 -10.94
CA LEU A 26 -10.45 9.52 -9.80
C LEU A 26 -10.02 10.66 -8.87
N VAL A 27 -9.62 11.80 -9.43
CA VAL A 27 -9.27 13.00 -8.66
C VAL A 27 -10.49 13.57 -7.94
N LYS A 28 -11.67 13.61 -8.57
CA LYS A 28 -12.92 14.03 -7.94
C LYS A 28 -13.33 13.11 -6.79
N LEU A 29 -13.22 11.79 -6.98
CA LEU A 29 -13.51 10.80 -5.93
C LEU A 29 -12.61 10.99 -4.73
N ARG A 30 -11.29 11.09 -4.94
CA ARG A 30 -10.33 11.38 -3.86
C ARG A 30 -10.60 12.72 -3.16
N GLN A 31 -10.95 13.76 -3.92
CA GLN A 31 -11.29 15.05 -3.34
C GLN A 31 -12.57 15.01 -2.49
N ASN A 32 -13.56 14.18 -2.86
CA ASN A 32 -14.75 13.99 -2.05
C ASN A 32 -14.44 13.18 -0.79
N GLU A 33 -13.63 12.13 -0.88
CA GLU A 33 -13.13 11.39 0.29
C GLU A 33 -12.32 12.29 1.25
N GLU A 34 -11.56 13.27 0.73
CA GLU A 34 -10.85 14.24 1.55
C GLU A 34 -11.77 15.29 2.19
N LYS A 35 -12.88 15.63 1.54
CA LYS A 35 -13.87 16.61 2.04
C LYS A 35 -14.80 16.02 3.11
N GLU A 36 -14.99 14.71 3.12
CA GLU A 36 -15.77 14.02 4.16
C GLU A 36 -14.97 13.74 5.43
N LYS A 37 -13.66 14.02 5.44
CA LYS A 37 -12.86 13.85 6.64
C LYS A 37 -13.30 14.80 7.73
N THR A 38 -13.51 14.25 8.91
CA THR A 38 -13.86 15.01 10.11
C THR A 38 -12.66 15.90 10.49
N ARG A 39 -12.89 17.03 11.16
CA ARG A 39 -11.81 17.94 11.60
C ARG A 39 -10.74 17.20 12.42
N ASP A 40 -11.15 16.21 13.19
CA ASP A 40 -10.28 15.39 14.03
C ASP A 40 -9.37 14.47 13.21
N GLU A 41 -9.86 13.91 12.09
CA GLU A 41 -9.04 13.10 11.17
C GLU A 41 -7.98 13.94 10.45
N HIS A 42 -8.31 15.20 10.15
CA HIS A 42 -7.35 16.14 9.57
C HIS A 42 -6.21 16.50 10.53
N ILE A 43 -6.54 16.67 11.82
CA ILE A 43 -5.55 16.93 12.87
C ILE A 43 -4.70 15.67 13.10
N ALA A 44 -5.34 14.49 13.19
CA ALA A 44 -4.66 13.22 13.34
C ALA A 44 -3.67 12.96 12.19
N ASP A 45 -4.06 13.22 10.93
CA ASP A 45 -3.19 13.04 9.76
C ASP A 45 -1.96 13.94 9.80
N LYS A 46 -2.14 15.21 10.20
CA LYS A 46 -1.02 16.15 10.34
C LYS A 46 -0.07 15.76 11.46
N ILE A 47 -0.59 15.41 12.64
CA ILE A 47 0.21 14.97 13.79
C ILE A 47 0.98 13.69 13.43
N THR A 48 0.29 12.73 12.84
CA THR A 48 0.85 11.44 12.42
C THR A 48 1.96 11.59 11.38
N GLY A 49 1.80 12.50 10.43
CA GLY A 49 2.84 12.83 9.46
C GLY A 49 4.05 13.51 10.09
N PHE A 50 3.82 14.39 11.07
CA PHE A 50 4.85 15.15 11.77
C PHE A 50 5.69 14.28 12.71
N THR A 51 5.06 13.48 13.58
CA THR A 51 5.76 12.65 14.59
C THR A 51 6.66 11.58 13.98
N GLY A 52 6.33 11.09 12.78
CA GLY A 52 7.19 10.15 12.05
C GLY A 52 8.16 10.80 11.06
N SER A 53 8.45 12.10 11.17
CA SER A 53 9.38 12.82 10.30
C SER A 53 10.73 13.07 10.98
N MET A 54 11.83 13.10 10.22
CA MET A 54 13.14 13.45 10.75
C MET A 54 13.22 14.88 11.30
N ARG A 55 12.36 15.79 10.82
CA ARG A 55 12.25 17.16 11.33
C ARG A 55 11.83 17.19 12.80
N PHE A 56 10.92 16.31 13.20
CA PHE A 56 10.46 16.19 14.58
C PHE A 56 11.61 15.83 15.51
N VAL A 57 12.44 14.86 15.11
CA VAL A 57 13.63 14.43 15.86
C VAL A 57 14.60 15.58 16.07
N TYR A 58 14.90 16.37 15.02
CA TYR A 58 15.80 17.53 15.16
C TYR A 58 15.24 18.61 16.08
N ILE A 59 13.94 18.92 15.98
CA ILE A 59 13.28 19.89 16.87
C ILE A 59 13.39 19.42 18.33
N HIS A 60 13.10 18.15 18.60
CA HIS A 60 13.24 17.56 19.93
C HIS A 60 14.67 17.63 20.44
N LEU A 61 15.64 17.22 19.62
CA LEU A 61 17.05 17.23 20.01
C LEU A 61 17.53 18.64 20.38
N ILE A 62 17.12 19.65 19.62
CA ILE A 62 17.43 21.06 19.93
C ILE A 62 16.72 21.51 21.21
N LEU A 63 15.42 21.22 21.37
CA LEU A 63 14.65 21.62 22.55
C LEU A 63 15.20 21.00 23.84
N PHE A 64 15.34 19.68 23.86
CA PHE A 64 15.91 18.96 25.00
C PHE A 64 17.37 19.34 25.23
N GLY A 65 18.17 19.48 24.17
CA GLY A 65 19.57 19.90 24.27
C GLY A 65 19.72 21.29 24.88
N LEU A 66 18.95 22.28 24.41
CA LEU A 66 18.95 23.62 24.99
C LEU A 66 18.48 23.63 26.44
N TYR A 67 17.45 22.84 26.77
CA TYR A 67 16.97 22.72 28.14
C TYR A 67 18.03 22.12 29.07
N VAL A 68 18.74 21.09 28.61
CA VAL A 68 19.83 20.46 29.36
C VAL A 68 20.98 21.44 29.55
N ILE A 69 21.42 22.16 28.51
CA ILE A 69 22.51 23.14 28.59
C ILE A 69 22.17 24.26 29.59
N TRP A 70 20.92 24.76 29.56
CA TRP A 70 20.45 25.75 30.54
C TRP A 70 20.54 25.19 31.96
N ASN A 71 19.91 24.05 32.23
CA ASN A 71 19.75 23.53 33.59
C ASN A 71 21.00 22.85 34.15
N ALA A 72 21.95 22.44 33.30
CA ALA A 72 23.26 21.93 33.72
C ALA A 72 24.21 23.03 34.24
N GLY A 73 23.78 24.30 34.25
CA GLY A 73 24.57 25.41 34.81
C GLY A 73 25.71 25.89 33.91
N LEU A 74 25.71 25.51 32.62
CA LEU A 74 26.64 26.05 31.62
C LEU A 74 26.28 27.48 31.16
N THR A 75 25.21 28.04 31.72
CA THR A 75 24.73 29.40 31.42
C THR A 75 24.74 30.26 32.67
N SER A 76 24.88 31.59 32.54
CA SER A 76 24.82 32.53 33.68
C SER A 76 23.40 32.72 34.25
N ILE A 77 22.42 31.93 33.81
CA ILE A 77 21.02 32.00 34.23
C ILE A 77 20.79 30.96 35.32
N LYS A 78 20.00 31.31 36.36
CA LYS A 78 19.67 30.38 37.45
C LYS A 78 18.99 29.11 36.89
N PRO A 79 19.47 27.91 37.25
CA PRO A 79 18.81 26.66 36.87
C PRO A 79 17.37 26.61 37.37
N ILE A 80 16.44 26.19 36.51
CA ILE A 80 15.00 26.09 36.81
C ILE A 80 14.69 24.70 37.37
N ASP A 81 15.31 23.65 36.83
CA ASP A 81 15.16 22.24 37.21
C ASP A 81 16.55 21.58 37.37
N PRO A 82 17.24 21.81 38.51
CA PRO A 82 18.60 21.30 38.74
C PRO A 82 18.70 19.77 38.74
N GLY A 83 17.58 19.07 39.00
CA GLY A 83 17.50 17.61 39.06
C GLY A 83 16.86 16.96 37.84
N PHE A 84 16.52 17.73 36.80
CA PHE A 84 15.85 17.26 35.58
C PHE A 84 14.56 16.46 35.83
N THR A 85 13.92 16.65 36.99
CA THR A 85 12.74 15.88 37.37
C THR A 85 11.53 16.30 36.54
N GLY A 86 11.34 17.61 36.34
CA GLY A 86 10.28 18.14 35.50
C GLY A 86 10.47 17.74 34.04
N LEU A 87 11.70 17.81 33.53
CA LEU A 87 12.03 17.34 32.18
C LEU A 87 11.67 15.86 31.98
N SER A 88 12.07 15.01 32.94
CA SER A 88 11.82 13.57 32.88
C SER A 88 10.34 13.23 32.92
N THR A 89 9.56 13.93 33.76
CA THR A 89 8.10 13.75 33.82
C THR A 89 7.43 14.13 32.51
N ILE A 90 7.77 15.29 31.94
CA ILE A 90 7.18 15.77 30.67
C ILE A 90 7.56 14.83 29.52
N ALA A 91 8.85 14.46 29.41
CA ALA A 91 9.33 13.53 28.38
C ALA A 91 8.65 12.16 28.47
N SER A 92 8.38 11.67 29.68
CA SER A 92 7.66 10.38 29.87
C SER A 92 6.22 10.45 29.37
N VAL A 93 5.50 11.54 29.70
CA VAL A 93 4.14 11.75 29.20
C VAL A 93 4.14 11.87 27.68
N GLU A 94 5.05 12.68 27.13
CA GLU A 94 5.20 12.87 25.68
C GLU A 94 5.49 11.55 24.96
N ALA A 95 6.35 10.69 25.51
CA ALA A 95 6.66 9.39 24.92
C ALA A 95 5.42 8.48 24.78
N ILE A 96 4.49 8.50 25.75
CA ILE A 96 3.23 7.74 25.67
C ILE A 96 2.36 8.27 24.52
N PHE A 97 2.24 9.59 24.37
CA PHE A 97 1.51 10.21 23.27
C PHE A 97 2.14 9.86 21.91
N LEU A 98 3.47 9.96 21.79
CA LEU A 98 4.18 9.62 20.56
C LEU A 98 4.02 8.15 20.19
N SER A 99 4.16 7.24 21.15
CA SER A 99 3.95 5.80 20.93
C SER A 99 2.53 5.52 20.42
N THR A 100 1.52 6.16 21.03
CA THR A 100 0.13 6.03 20.60
C THR A 100 -0.09 6.56 19.18
N PHE A 101 0.48 7.72 18.83
CA PHE A 101 0.39 8.25 17.47
C PHE A 101 1.12 7.36 16.44
N VAL A 102 2.27 6.80 16.80
CA VAL A 102 2.99 5.84 15.97
C VAL A 102 2.16 4.57 15.76
N LEU A 103 1.53 4.03 16.79
CA LEU A 103 0.65 2.86 16.69
C LEU A 103 -0.57 3.13 15.80
N ILE A 104 -1.21 4.30 15.94
CA ILE A 104 -2.32 4.72 15.07
C ILE A 104 -1.86 4.78 13.61
N ARG A 105 -0.68 5.37 13.35
CA ARG A 105 -0.08 5.43 12.01
C ARG A 105 0.15 4.05 11.43
N GLN A 106 0.79 3.18 12.21
CA GLN A 106 1.12 1.82 11.82
C GLN A 106 -0.15 1.03 11.50
N ASN A 107 -1.17 1.10 12.36
CA ASN A 107 -2.45 0.43 12.13
C ASN A 107 -3.12 0.90 10.83
N ARG A 108 -3.10 2.21 10.55
CA ARG A 108 -3.62 2.75 9.28
C ARG A 108 -2.81 2.29 8.07
N MET A 109 -1.48 2.30 8.17
CA MET A 109 -0.61 1.83 7.09
C MET A 109 -0.80 0.34 6.81
N ASN A 110 -0.94 -0.47 7.85
CA ASN A 110 -1.21 -1.91 7.74
C ASN A 110 -2.55 -2.17 7.05
N LYS A 111 -3.63 -1.51 7.49
CA LYS A 111 -4.94 -1.60 6.82
C LYS A 111 -4.88 -1.21 5.34
N LEU A 112 -4.07 -0.21 4.98
CA LEU A 112 -3.89 0.19 3.59
C LEU A 112 -3.07 -0.82 2.80
N ALA A 113 -2.03 -1.40 3.42
CA ALA A 113 -1.22 -2.47 2.82
C ALA A 113 -2.08 -3.71 2.55
N ASP A 114 -2.90 -4.14 3.50
CA ASP A 114 -3.83 -5.28 3.35
C ASP A 114 -4.81 -5.06 2.20
N LYS A 115 -5.40 -3.85 2.10
CA LYS A 115 -6.28 -3.50 0.98
C LYS A 115 -5.56 -3.59 -0.37
N ARG A 116 -4.31 -3.12 -0.45
CA ARG A 116 -3.52 -3.19 -1.69
C ARG A 116 -3.18 -4.63 -2.05
N ALA A 117 -2.78 -5.45 -1.09
CA ALA A 117 -2.49 -6.86 -1.31
C ALA A 117 -3.73 -7.61 -1.83
N ASN A 118 -4.91 -7.35 -1.25
CA ASN A 118 -6.16 -7.95 -1.73
C ASN A 118 -6.53 -7.52 -3.14
N LEU A 119 -6.31 -6.25 -3.51
CA LEU A 119 -6.54 -5.76 -4.87
C LEU A 119 -5.54 -6.38 -5.87
N ASP A 120 -4.28 -6.49 -5.50
CA ASP A 120 -3.23 -7.08 -6.33
C ASP A 120 -3.49 -8.57 -6.62
N LEU A 121 -3.94 -9.30 -5.59
CA LEU A 121 -4.40 -10.68 -5.74
C LEU A 121 -5.57 -10.79 -6.72
N GLN A 122 -6.58 -9.92 -6.59
CA GLN A 122 -7.75 -9.91 -7.49
C GLN A 122 -7.35 -9.61 -8.95
N VAL A 123 -6.48 -8.63 -9.17
CA VAL A 123 -5.98 -8.29 -10.51
C VAL A 123 -5.19 -9.45 -11.10
N SER A 124 -4.34 -10.09 -10.30
CA SER A 124 -3.55 -11.24 -10.74
C SER A 124 -4.44 -12.42 -11.16
N LEU A 125 -5.45 -12.73 -10.37
CA LEU A 125 -6.42 -13.78 -10.66
C LEU A 125 -7.28 -13.48 -11.88
N LEU A 126 -7.71 -12.22 -12.05
CA LEU A 126 -8.44 -11.80 -13.23
C LEU A 126 -7.57 -11.92 -14.49
N ALA A 127 -6.32 -11.47 -14.41
CA ALA A 127 -5.35 -11.59 -15.49
C ALA A 127 -5.09 -13.07 -15.84
N GLU A 128 -4.95 -13.94 -14.84
CA GLU A 128 -4.81 -15.38 -15.02
C GLU A 128 -6.01 -15.97 -15.77
N HIS A 129 -7.24 -15.66 -15.34
CA HIS A 129 -8.45 -16.08 -16.05
C HIS A 129 -8.51 -15.57 -17.49
N GLU A 130 -8.17 -14.30 -17.73
CA GLU A 130 -8.11 -13.72 -19.08
C GLU A 130 -7.03 -14.37 -19.96
N ILE A 131 -5.85 -14.67 -19.41
CA ILE A 131 -4.77 -15.37 -20.09
C ILE A 131 -5.21 -16.78 -20.47
N THR A 132 -5.81 -17.54 -19.55
CA THR A 132 -6.34 -18.88 -19.82
C THR A 132 -7.37 -18.82 -20.94
N ARG A 133 -8.27 -17.83 -20.90
CA ARG A 133 -9.28 -17.65 -21.95
C ARG A 133 -8.66 -17.30 -23.31
N LEU A 134 -7.65 -16.44 -23.32
CA LEU A 134 -6.89 -16.12 -24.53
C LEU A 134 -6.16 -17.35 -25.07
N LEU A 135 -5.54 -18.15 -24.20
CA LEU A 135 -4.88 -19.39 -24.58
C LEU A 135 -5.87 -20.36 -25.22
N THR A 136 -7.04 -20.58 -24.62
CA THR A 136 -8.11 -21.41 -25.18
C THR A 136 -8.54 -20.92 -26.57
N LEU A 137 -8.73 -19.61 -26.74
CA LEU A 137 -9.11 -19.04 -28.03
C LEU A 137 -8.00 -19.22 -29.09
N VAL A 138 -6.73 -18.99 -28.71
CA VAL A 138 -5.57 -19.16 -29.60
C VAL A 138 -5.38 -20.62 -29.99
N SER A 139 -5.52 -21.56 -29.04
CA SER A 139 -5.44 -23.00 -29.29
C SER A 139 -6.51 -23.47 -30.26
N GLU A 140 -7.77 -23.03 -30.10
CA GLU A 140 -8.84 -23.37 -31.05
C GLU A 140 -8.58 -22.79 -32.46
N ILE A 141 -7.99 -21.61 -32.58
CA ILE A 141 -7.56 -21.04 -33.87
C ILE A 141 -6.43 -21.88 -34.47
N GLY A 142 -5.41 -22.22 -33.69
CA GLY A 142 -4.28 -23.04 -34.14
C GLY A 142 -4.73 -24.42 -34.65
N ARG A 143 -5.68 -25.04 -33.95
CA ARG A 143 -6.29 -26.31 -34.36
C ARG A 143 -7.05 -26.20 -35.68
N LYS A 144 -7.84 -25.13 -35.87
CA LYS A 144 -8.50 -24.86 -37.17
C LYS A 144 -7.53 -24.63 -38.31
N LEU A 145 -6.34 -24.10 -38.04
CA LEU A 145 -5.28 -23.86 -39.01
C LEU A 145 -4.36 -25.07 -39.24
N ASN A 146 -4.61 -26.21 -38.58
CA ASN A 146 -3.76 -27.41 -38.61
C ASN A 146 -2.30 -27.15 -38.21
N ILE A 147 -2.07 -26.30 -37.21
CA ILE A 147 -0.73 -26.10 -36.63
C ILE A 147 -0.45 -27.28 -35.69
N GLU A 148 0.65 -28.01 -35.92
CA GLU A 148 1.02 -29.21 -35.14
C GLU A 148 1.17 -28.91 -33.64
N GLU A 149 1.78 -27.78 -33.27
CA GLU A 149 1.92 -27.33 -31.87
C GLU A 149 0.59 -27.18 -31.12
N ALA A 150 -0.51 -26.82 -31.79
CA ALA A 150 -1.82 -26.64 -31.13
C ALA A 150 -2.48 -27.96 -30.70
N ASN A 151 -1.92 -29.11 -31.11
CA ASN A 151 -2.37 -30.45 -30.72
C ASN A 151 -1.47 -31.11 -29.66
N ASN A 152 -0.46 -30.40 -29.14
CA ASN A 152 0.41 -30.92 -28.09
C ASN A 152 -0.29 -30.91 -26.71
N HIS A 153 -0.19 -32.01 -25.97
CA HIS A 153 -0.87 -32.26 -24.68
C HIS A 153 -0.50 -31.22 -23.60
N ASP A 154 0.65 -30.56 -23.72
CA ASP A 154 1.12 -29.52 -22.78
C ASP A 154 0.19 -28.29 -22.70
N TYR A 155 -0.68 -28.05 -23.70
CA TYR A 155 -1.61 -26.93 -23.71
C TYR A 155 -2.92 -27.17 -22.94
N ASP A 156 -3.34 -28.44 -22.79
CA ASP A 156 -4.55 -28.81 -22.03
C ASP A 156 -4.36 -28.55 -20.52
N ASP A 157 -3.14 -28.76 -20.02
CA ASP A 157 -2.78 -28.46 -18.63
C ASP A 157 -2.77 -26.95 -18.34
N LEU A 158 -2.39 -26.12 -19.31
CA LEU A 158 -2.36 -24.65 -19.20
C LEU A 158 -3.72 -23.97 -19.42
N THR A 159 -4.67 -24.67 -20.04
CA THR A 159 -6.06 -24.19 -20.26
C THR A 159 -7.01 -24.57 -19.12
N THR A 160 -6.54 -25.39 -18.18
CA THR A 160 -7.31 -25.70 -16.97
C THR A 160 -7.42 -24.44 -16.12
N GLU A 161 -8.65 -23.94 -15.96
CA GLU A 161 -8.95 -22.73 -15.21
C GLU A 161 -8.49 -22.86 -13.74
N ILE A 162 -7.50 -22.05 -13.36
CA ILE A 162 -7.05 -21.91 -11.99
C ILE A 162 -8.00 -20.89 -11.34
N THR A 163 -9.06 -21.37 -10.71
CA THR A 163 -10.04 -20.47 -10.08
C THR A 163 -9.51 -19.90 -8.75
N PRO A 164 -9.82 -18.63 -8.43
CA PRO A 164 -9.47 -17.97 -7.17
C PRO A 164 -9.77 -18.81 -5.93
N GLU A 165 -10.97 -19.40 -5.88
CA GLU A 165 -11.42 -20.22 -4.75
C GLU A 165 -10.57 -21.48 -4.59
N LYS A 166 -10.11 -22.08 -5.69
CA LYS A 166 -9.26 -23.27 -5.64
C LYS A 166 -7.85 -22.96 -5.17
N VAL A 167 -7.32 -21.78 -5.51
CA VAL A 167 -6.02 -21.31 -4.98
C VAL A 167 -6.13 -20.97 -3.50
N LEU A 168 -7.17 -20.25 -3.08
CA LEU A 168 -7.41 -19.91 -1.67
C LEU A 168 -7.63 -21.17 -0.81
N ASP A 169 -8.45 -22.11 -1.29
CA ASP A 169 -8.67 -23.41 -0.62
C ASP A 169 -7.36 -24.21 -0.54
N THR A 170 -6.54 -24.20 -1.59
CA THR A 170 -5.23 -24.85 -1.58
C THR A 170 -4.28 -24.20 -0.57
N ILE A 171 -4.25 -22.86 -0.48
CA ILE A 171 -3.42 -22.13 0.49
C ILE A 171 -3.88 -22.42 1.93
N ASP A 172 -5.17 -22.36 2.21
CA ASP A 172 -5.71 -22.63 3.54
C ASP A 172 -5.46 -24.08 3.97
N LYS A 173 -5.57 -25.03 3.05
CA LYS A 173 -5.29 -26.45 3.29
C LYS A 173 -3.80 -26.69 3.61
N HIS A 174 -2.89 -26.10 2.84
CA HIS A 174 -1.45 -26.20 3.12
C HIS A 174 -1.05 -25.45 4.40
N LYS A 175 -1.70 -24.32 4.71
CA LYS A 175 -1.47 -23.61 5.97
C LYS A 175 -1.90 -24.46 7.17
N GLN A 176 -3.05 -25.14 7.08
CA GLN A 176 -3.49 -26.08 8.12
C GLN A 176 -2.53 -27.28 8.26
N GLU A 177 -2.05 -27.84 7.14
CA GLU A 177 -1.06 -28.92 7.16
C GLU A 177 0.24 -28.46 7.82
N ILE A 178 0.78 -27.30 7.45
CA ILE A 178 2.00 -26.74 8.07
C ILE A 178 1.81 -26.46 9.55
N VAL A 179 0.65 -25.92 9.96
CA VAL A 179 0.34 -25.68 11.37
C VAL A 179 0.23 -26.99 12.16
N SER A 180 -0.41 -28.01 11.58
CA SER A 180 -0.54 -29.33 12.19
C SER A 180 0.78 -30.10 12.26
N GLN A 181 1.70 -29.84 11.32
CA GLN A 181 3.02 -30.47 11.25
C GLN A 181 4.05 -29.78 12.16
N ASN A 182 3.93 -28.46 12.38
CA ASN A 182 4.85 -27.68 13.21
C ASN A 182 4.39 -27.47 14.66
N GLY A 183 3.18 -27.90 15.04
CA GLY A 183 2.75 -27.95 16.45
C GLY A 183 2.74 -26.60 17.17
N ILE A 184 2.54 -25.48 16.46
CA ILE A 184 2.41 -24.16 17.08
C ILE A 184 0.92 -23.86 17.23
N GLU A 185 0.37 -24.33 18.35
CA GLU A 185 -0.90 -23.86 18.91
C GLU A 185 -0.66 -22.45 19.49
N TYR A 186 -1.48 -21.47 19.13
CA TYR A 186 -1.38 -20.08 19.62
C TYR A 186 -1.77 -19.95 21.09
#